data_AF-A0A8S3A0E5-F1
#
_entry.id   AF-A0A8S3A0E5-F1
#
_cell.length_a   1.000
_cell.length_b   1.000
_cell.length_c   1.000
_cell.angle_alpha   90.00
_cell.angle_beta   90.00
_cell.angle_gamma   90.00
#
_symmetry.space_group_name_H-M   'P 1'
#
loop_
_entity.id
_entity.type
_entity.pdbx_description
1 polymer ?
#
loop_
_entity_poly.entity_id
_entity_poly.type
_entity_poly.pdbx_seq_one_letter_code
_entity_poly.pdbx_strand_id
1 'polypeptide(L)' 'MAMKNYAKQLNTQIEEVVTEIRNPLASNDRKKFNTVLIIDVHAKDIIDKFVRD' A
#
# COMPACT_ATOMS: atom_id res chain seq x y z
N MET A 1 -2.80 -2.83 -21.13
CA MET A 1 -3.53 -2.78 -19.84
C MET A 1 -2.71 -3.31 -18.65
N ALA A 2 -1.38 -3.40 -18.73
CA ALA A 2 -0.57 -3.95 -17.64
C ALA A 2 -0.51 -3.01 -16.42
N MET A 3 -0.28 -1.71 -16.63
CA MET A 3 -0.19 -0.72 -15.55
C MET A 3 -1.50 -0.53 -14.78
N LYS A 4 -2.65 -0.62 -15.46
CA LYS A 4 -3.98 -0.59 -14.83
C LYS A 4 -4.21 -1.79 -13.91
N ASN A 5 -3.78 -2.99 -14.33
CA ASN A 5 -3.87 -4.19 -13.51
C ASN A 5 -2.92 -4.12 -12.31
N TYR A 6 -1.70 -3.60 -12.51
CA TYR A 6 -0.72 -3.40 -11.45
C TYR A 6 -1.20 -2.38 -10.41
N ALA A 7 -1.78 -1.26 -10.84
CA ALA A 7 -2.40 -0.29 -9.94
C ALA A 7 -3.53 -0.92 -9.10
N LYS A 8 -4.34 -1.81 -9.69
CA LYS A 8 -5.37 -2.56 -8.94
C LYS A 8 -4.74 -3.49 -7.88
N GLN A 9 -3.68 -4.20 -8.23
CA GLN A 9 -2.95 -5.05 -7.27
C GLN A 9 -2.35 -4.26 -6.11
N LEU A 10 -1.73 -3.11 -6.40
CA LEU A 10 -1.18 -2.21 -5.38
C LEU A 10 -2.25 -1.68 -4.42
N ASN A 11 -3.43 -1.34 -4.94
CA ASN A 11 -4.55 -0.93 -4.08
C ASN A 11 -4.98 -2.04 -3.12
N THR A 12 -5.10 -3.28 -3.61
CA THR A 12 -5.47 -4.42 -2.77
C THR A 12 -4.44 -4.69 -1.67
N GLN A 13 -3.14 -4.62 -2.00
CA GLN A 13 -2.07 -4.82 -1.01
C GLN A 13 -2.11 -3.76 0.11
N ILE A 14 -2.36 -2.49 -0.25
CA ILE A 14 -2.51 -1.42 0.75
C ILE A 14 -3.73 -1.67 1.65
N GLU A 15 -4.85 -2.14 1.11
CA GLU A 15 -6.04 -2.48 1.89
C GLU A 15 -5.78 -3.64 2.88
N GLU A 16 -5.02 -4.65 2.47
CA GLU A 16 -4.60 -5.76 3.33
C GLU A 16 -3.75 -5.26 4.51
N VAL A 17 -2.73 -4.43 4.23
CA VAL A 17 -1.85 -3.86 5.27
C VAL A 17 -2.64 -2.96 6.23
N VAL A 18 -3.56 -2.13 5.72
CA VAL A 18 -4.42 -1.27 6.56
C VAL A 18 -5.33 -2.11 7.44
N THR A 19 -5.86 -3.22 6.93
CA THR A 19 -6.70 -4.14 7.69
C THR A 19 -5.90 -4.79 8.83
N GLU A 20 -4.65 -5.18 8.56
CA GLU A 20 -3.78 -5.79 9.57
C GLU A 20 -3.37 -4.80 10.68
N ILE A 21 -3.12 -3.53 10.34
CA ILE A 21 -2.80 -2.48 11.33
C ILE A 21 -3.97 -2.21 12.31
N ARG A 22 -5.21 -2.45 11.87
CA ARG A 22 -6.40 -2.28 12.72
C ARG A 22 -6.52 -3.37 13.80
N ASN A 23 -5.89 -4.52 13.59
CA ASN A 23 -5.81 -5.57 14.60
C ASN A 23 -4.87 -5.17 15.76
N PRO A 24 -5.06 -5.73 16.96
CA PRO A 24 -4.16 -5.50 18.08
C PRO A 24 -2.78 -6.10 17.81
N LEU A 25 -1.84 -5.25 17.37
CA LEU A 25 -0.44 -5.58 17.13
C LEU A 25 0.47 -5.10 18.26
N ALA A 26 1.60 -5.78 18.44
CA ALA A 26 2.68 -5.32 19.30
C ALA A 26 3.25 -3.96 18.81
N SER A 27 3.79 -3.16 19.73
CA SER A 27 4.25 -1.79 19.44
C SER A 27 5.32 -1.73 18.34
N ASN A 28 6.21 -2.73 18.30
CA ASN A 28 7.24 -2.87 17.27
C ASN A 28 6.66 -3.23 15.90
N ASP A 29 5.68 -4.13 15.85
CA ASP A 29 5.07 -4.57 14.59
C ASP A 29 4.23 -3.45 13.99
N ARG A 30 3.50 -2.69 14.81
CA ARG A 30 2.80 -1.47 14.35
C ARG A 30 3.75 -0.46 13.71
N LYS A 31 4.95 -0.25 14.27
CA LYS A 31 5.97 0.66 13.70
C LYS A 31 6.50 0.14 12.36
N LYS A 32 6.72 -1.17 12.23
CA LYS A 32 7.12 -1.80 10.96
C LYS A 32 6.05 -1.63 9.89
N PHE A 33 4.81 -1.99 10.19
CA PHE A 33 3.71 -1.87 9.24
C PHE A 33 3.45 -0.42 8.82
N ASN A 34 3.51 0.54 9.75
CA ASN A 34 3.40 1.96 9.40
C ASN A 34 4.51 2.41 8.45
N THR A 35 5.75 1.92 8.64
CA THR A 35 6.87 2.27 7.76
C THR A 35 6.64 1.74 6.35
N VAL A 36 6.21 0.48 6.23
CA VAL A 36 5.87 -0.14 4.94
C VAL A 36 4.71 0.60 4.27
N LEU A 37 3.65 0.92 5.01
CA LEU A 37 2.48 1.64 4.49
C LEU A 37 2.84 3.00 3.89
N ILE A 38 3.74 3.76 4.54
CA ILE A 38 4.19 5.07 4.02
C ILE A 38 4.88 4.90 2.65
N ILE A 39 5.71 3.87 2.51
CA ILE A 39 6.42 3.58 1.26
C ILE A 39 5.44 3.15 0.16
N ASP A 40 4.50 2.26 0.50
CA ASP A 40 3.53 1.70 -0.46
C ASP A 40 2.59 2.78 -1.03
N VAL A 41 2.14 3.72 -0.19
CA VAL A 41 1.34 4.88 -0.65
C VAL A 41 2.14 5.73 -1.65
N HIS A 42 3.42 5.98 -1.39
CA HIS A 42 4.29 6.72 -2.31
C HIS A 42 4.53 5.98 -3.63
N ALA A 43 4.75 4.66 -3.57
CA ALA A 43 4.90 3.84 -4.77
C ALA A 43 3.61 3.87 -5.62
N LYS A 44 2.45 3.74 -4.98
CA LYS A 44 1.15 3.86 -5.64
C LYS A 44 0.97 5.22 -6.29
N ASP A 45 1.31 6.33 -5.62
CA ASP A 45 1.19 7.68 -6.19
C ASP A 45 2.03 7.86 -7.46
N ILE A 46 3.21 7.24 -7.53
CA ILE A 46 4.05 7.23 -8.73
C ILE A 46 3.35 6.47 -9.86
N ILE A 47 2.85 5.26 -9.58
CA ILE A 47 2.17 4.42 -10.58
C ILE A 47 0.88 5.07 -11.08
N ASP A 48 0.11 5.71 -10.20
CA ASP A 48 -1.12 6.42 -10.55
C ASP A 48 -0.85 7.58 -11.52
N LYS A 49 0.30 8.26 -11.41
CA LYS A 49 0.72 9.27 -12.40
C LYS A 49 0.92 8.63 -13.79
N PHE A 50 1.63 7.50 -13.85
CA PHE A 50 1.88 6.77 -15.10
C PHE A 50 0.64 6.11 -15.74
N VAL A 51 -0.43 5.88 -14.97
CA VAL A 51 -1.68 5.29 -15.50
C VAL A 51 -2.64 6.37 -16.02
N ARG A 52 -2.50 7.61 -15.55
CA ARG A 52 -3.34 8.76 -15.93
C ARG A 52 -2.79 9.50 -17.16
N ASP A 53 -1.48 9.49 -17.36
CA ASP A 53 -0.82 9.87 -18.63
C ASP A 53 -0.97 8.77 -19.71
#